data_AF-A0A061P3E6-F1
#
_entry.id   AF-A0A061P3E6-F1
#
_cell.length_a   1.000
_cell.length_b   1.000
_cell.length_c   1.000
_cell.angle_alpha   90.00
_cell.angle_beta   90.00
_cell.angle_gamma   90.00
#
_symmetry.space_group_name_H-M   'P 1'
#
loop_
_entity.id
_entity.type
_entity.pdbx_description
1 polymer ?
#
loop_
_entity_poly.entity_id
_entity_poly.type
_entity_poly.pdbx_seq_one_letter_code
_entity_poly.pdbx_strand_id
1 'polypeptide(L)'
;MIPNPHESLVDVSNQLFELIVDELGVNTAYVARRDDNVMTVLNSHNKTEEIVPSDVVVNYEDSNCKLVLENPEHVRSISNLFTDVETKDRTVTEQFQVKAFLGVSLYRKNGQPFGTLCVMDRGEKSFSNEQVEFMKTVAGVLSYMIELDEAYEDMKLLSAPIIPVSDQLAVLALQGNINEKRELMIIEETLTYVARQKSIHCHRLVANESNRSIVYTFT
;
A
#
# COMPACT_ATOMS: atom_id res chain seq x y z
N MET A 1 12.47 10.11 11.01
CA MET A 1 12.42 9.17 9.88
C MET A 1 10.94 8.91 9.68
N ILE A 2 10.36 9.39 8.59
CA ILE A 2 8.94 9.25 8.31
C ILE A 2 8.67 7.74 8.23
N PRO A 3 7.76 7.16 9.04
CA PRO A 3 7.42 5.74 8.92
C PRO A 3 6.91 5.50 7.50
N ASN A 4 7.47 4.50 6.82
CA ASN A 4 6.94 4.08 5.52
C ASN A 4 5.53 3.52 5.77
N PRO A 5 4.47 4.04 5.11
CA PRO A 5 3.15 3.42 5.22
C PRO A 5 3.25 1.94 4.84
N HIS A 6 2.67 1.09 5.67
CA HIS A 6 2.73 -0.38 5.58
C HIS A 6 4.13 -1.03 5.82
N GLU A 7 4.86 -0.57 6.84
CA GLU A 7 6.17 -1.14 7.24
C GLU A 7 6.08 -2.66 7.53
N SER A 8 5.07 -3.13 8.26
CA SER A 8 4.94 -4.57 8.57
C SER A 8 4.67 -5.40 7.32
N LEU A 9 3.87 -4.89 6.38
CA LEU A 9 3.65 -5.51 5.07
C LEU A 9 4.96 -5.67 4.30
N VAL A 10 5.80 -4.63 4.27
CA VAL A 10 7.09 -4.66 3.58
C VAL A 10 8.02 -5.69 4.22
N ASP A 11 8.12 -5.69 5.54
CA ASP A 11 8.99 -6.63 6.27
C ASP A 11 8.59 -8.09 6.07
N VAL A 12 7.29 -8.39 6.18
CA VAL A 12 6.79 -9.76 6.01
C VAL A 12 6.86 -10.18 4.54
N SER A 13 6.57 -9.27 3.59
CA SER A 13 6.66 -9.61 2.16
C SER A 13 8.07 -9.97 1.73
N ASN A 14 9.12 -9.33 2.29
CA ASN A 14 10.51 -9.71 2.01
C ASN A 14 10.79 -11.19 2.32
N GLN A 15 10.25 -11.72 3.42
CA GLN A 15 10.43 -13.11 3.81
C GLN A 15 9.64 -14.07 2.92
N LEU A 16 8.43 -13.66 2.50
CA LEU A 16 7.54 -14.50 1.71
C LEU A 16 7.91 -14.51 0.23
N PHE A 17 8.52 -13.45 -0.29
CA PHE A 17 8.85 -13.37 -1.70
C PHE A 17 9.87 -14.41 -2.15
N GLU A 18 10.89 -14.73 -1.34
CA GLU A 18 11.85 -15.79 -1.67
C GLU A 18 11.14 -17.14 -1.81
N LEU A 19 10.22 -17.45 -0.89
CA LEU A 19 9.42 -18.67 -0.93
C LEU A 19 8.52 -18.72 -2.17
N ILE A 20 7.87 -17.61 -2.51
CA ILE A 20 7.02 -17.52 -3.70
C ILE A 20 7.83 -17.75 -4.97
N VAL A 21 8.97 -17.07 -5.08
CA VAL A 21 9.85 -17.12 -6.24
C VAL A 21 10.39 -18.53 -6.47
N ASP A 22 10.77 -19.22 -5.40
CA ASP A 22 11.27 -20.59 -5.48
C ASP A 22 10.15 -21.61 -5.77
N GLU A 23 9.01 -21.52 -5.10
CA GLU A 23 7.87 -22.46 -5.26
C GLU A 23 7.21 -22.35 -6.64
N LEU A 24 7.07 -21.13 -7.16
CA LEU A 24 6.51 -20.89 -8.50
C LEU A 24 7.59 -20.96 -9.59
N GLY A 25 8.86 -21.05 -9.18
CA GLY A 25 10.02 -21.05 -10.05
C GLY A 25 10.09 -19.81 -10.94
N VAL A 26 9.59 -18.65 -10.51
CA VAL A 26 9.54 -17.37 -11.25
C VAL A 26 10.74 -16.49 -10.93
N ASN A 27 10.91 -15.34 -11.61
CA ASN A 27 11.96 -14.38 -11.28
C ASN A 27 11.53 -13.31 -10.28
N THR A 28 10.29 -12.82 -10.38
CA THR A 28 9.86 -11.63 -9.64
C THR A 28 8.57 -11.88 -8.88
N ALA A 29 8.52 -11.40 -7.63
CA ALA A 29 7.32 -11.26 -6.83
C ALA A 29 7.21 -9.81 -6.34
N TYR A 30 6.00 -9.26 -6.29
CA TYR A 30 5.80 -7.88 -5.82
C TYR A 30 4.40 -7.67 -5.24
N VAL A 31 4.28 -6.66 -4.39
CA VAL A 31 3.01 -6.15 -3.87
C VAL A 31 2.80 -4.75 -4.40
N ALA A 32 1.63 -4.51 -4.98
CA ALA A 32 1.23 -3.19 -5.47
C ALA A 32 -0.07 -2.74 -4.79
N ARG A 33 -0.11 -1.48 -4.34
CA ARG A 33 -1.29 -0.82 -3.79
C ARG A 33 -2.09 -0.17 -4.91
N ARG A 34 -3.41 -0.28 -4.81
CA ARG A 34 -4.35 0.47 -5.63
C ARG A 34 -4.65 1.82 -4.97
N ASP A 35 -4.28 2.89 -5.65
CA ASP A 35 -4.72 4.27 -5.35
C ASP A 35 -5.87 4.64 -6.31
N ASP A 36 -6.24 5.91 -6.52
CA ASP A 36 -7.43 6.28 -7.34
C ASP A 36 -7.28 5.99 -8.84
N ASN A 37 -6.13 6.31 -9.45
CA ASN A 37 -5.89 6.14 -10.89
C ASN A 37 -4.58 5.40 -11.20
N VAL A 38 -3.86 4.97 -10.16
CA VAL A 38 -2.54 4.35 -10.30
C VAL A 38 -2.43 3.09 -9.43
N MET A 39 -1.49 2.24 -9.84
CA MET A 39 -0.94 1.18 -9.01
C MET A 39 0.47 1.57 -8.60
N THR A 40 0.75 1.50 -7.30
CA THR A 40 2.06 1.82 -6.72
C THR A 40 2.69 0.55 -6.17
N VAL A 41 3.85 0.14 -6.67
CA VAL A 41 4.60 -1.00 -6.14
C VAL A 41 5.17 -0.61 -4.77
N LEU A 42 4.72 -1.28 -3.72
CA LEU A 42 5.18 -1.04 -2.35
C LEU A 42 6.44 -1.82 -2.02
N ASN A 43 6.54 -3.05 -2.55
CA ASN A 43 7.72 -3.88 -2.39
C ASN A 43 7.85 -4.88 -3.54
N SER A 44 9.08 -5.25 -3.87
CA SER A 44 9.39 -6.21 -4.91
C SER A 44 10.64 -7.02 -4.57
N HIS A 45 10.68 -8.26 -5.05
CA HIS A 45 11.86 -9.10 -5.05
C HIS A 45 12.12 -9.61 -6.47
N ASN A 46 13.37 -9.48 -6.91
CA ASN A 46 13.82 -9.88 -8.23
C ASN A 46 15.01 -10.83 -8.05
N LYS A 47 14.88 -12.10 -8.47
CA LYS A 47 15.90 -13.13 -8.20
C LYS A 47 17.18 -12.95 -9.01
N THR A 48 17.04 -12.79 -10.32
CA THR A 48 18.18 -12.73 -11.25
C THR A 48 18.18 -11.48 -12.11
N GLU A 49 17.00 -11.05 -12.56
CA GLU A 49 16.83 -9.89 -13.42
C GLU A 49 15.87 -8.90 -12.77
N GLU A 50 16.14 -7.59 -12.89
CA GLU A 50 15.20 -6.57 -12.44
C GLU A 50 14.06 -6.45 -13.46
N ILE A 51 12.89 -7.01 -13.14
CA ILE A 51 11.67 -6.89 -13.95
C ILE A 51 10.82 -5.74 -13.40
N VAL A 52 10.60 -5.71 -12.08
CA VAL A 52 9.80 -4.69 -11.41
C VAL A 52 10.65 -4.04 -10.33
N PRO A 53 11.11 -2.81 -10.53
CA PRO A 53 11.73 -2.02 -9.45
C PRO A 53 10.71 -1.69 -8.36
N SER A 54 11.18 -1.56 -7.11
CA SER A 54 10.38 -0.98 -6.02
C SER A 54 10.03 0.48 -6.31
N ASP A 55 8.91 0.97 -5.78
CA ASP A 55 8.40 2.35 -5.95
C ASP A 55 7.94 2.73 -7.37
N VAL A 56 7.83 1.75 -8.28
CA VAL A 56 7.23 1.99 -9.61
C VAL A 56 5.75 2.33 -9.48
N VAL A 57 5.34 3.38 -10.20
CA VAL A 57 3.96 3.79 -10.33
C VAL A 57 3.52 3.61 -11.78
N VAL A 58 2.41 2.91 -11.99
CA VAL A 58 1.80 2.71 -13.31
C VAL A 58 0.34 3.14 -13.32
N ASN A 59 -0.18 3.52 -14.48
CA ASN A 59 -1.59 3.79 -14.65
C ASN A 59 -2.40 2.51 -14.36
N TYR A 60 -3.46 2.63 -13.57
CA TYR A 60 -4.34 1.51 -13.25
C TYR A 60 -4.95 0.88 -14.51
N GLU A 61 -5.41 1.70 -15.45
CA GLU A 61 -6.07 1.23 -16.68
C GLU A 61 -5.17 0.36 -17.54
N ASP A 62 -3.88 0.68 -17.56
CA ASP A 62 -2.87 -0.05 -18.33
C ASP A 62 -2.29 -1.23 -17.56
N SER A 63 -2.45 -1.28 -16.23
CA SER A 63 -1.82 -2.29 -15.36
C SER A 63 -2.42 -3.69 -15.52
N ASN A 64 -1.59 -4.72 -15.34
CA ASN A 64 -2.06 -6.11 -15.22
C ASN A 64 -2.82 -6.34 -13.89
N CYS A 65 -2.60 -5.50 -12.87
CA CYS A 65 -3.32 -5.55 -11.60
C CYS A 65 -4.83 -5.33 -11.79
N LYS A 66 -5.25 -4.52 -12.77
CA LYS A 66 -6.67 -4.34 -13.13
C LYS A 66 -7.33 -5.68 -13.48
N LEU A 67 -6.65 -6.52 -14.24
CA LEU A 67 -7.17 -7.84 -14.65
C LEU A 67 -7.36 -8.80 -13.47
N VAL A 68 -6.64 -8.58 -12.36
CA VAL A 68 -6.83 -9.32 -11.11
C VAL A 68 -8.02 -8.77 -10.34
N LEU A 69 -8.07 -7.44 -10.14
CA LEU A 69 -9.08 -6.77 -9.33
C LEU A 69 -10.48 -6.85 -9.94
N GLU A 70 -10.60 -6.82 -11.26
CA GLU A 70 -11.89 -6.92 -11.98
C GLU A 70 -12.33 -8.37 -12.22
N ASN A 71 -11.47 -9.34 -11.96
CA ASN A 71 -11.83 -10.75 -12.06
C ASN A 71 -12.75 -11.15 -10.89
N PRO A 72 -13.89 -11.82 -11.14
CA PRO A 72 -14.79 -12.30 -10.08
C PRO A 72 -14.15 -13.28 -9.07
N GLU A 73 -13.15 -14.04 -9.51
CA GLU A 73 -12.38 -14.95 -8.64
C GLU A 73 -11.21 -14.24 -7.95
N HIS A 74 -10.98 -12.96 -8.27
CA HIS A 74 -9.94 -12.12 -7.70
C HIS A 74 -8.52 -12.69 -7.87
N VAL A 75 -8.35 -13.44 -8.95
CA VAL A 75 -7.11 -14.06 -9.40
C VAL A 75 -7.03 -13.98 -10.92
N ARG A 76 -5.84 -13.73 -11.46
CA ARG A 76 -5.59 -13.80 -12.91
C ARG A 76 -4.26 -14.49 -13.16
N SER A 77 -4.29 -15.52 -13.99
CA SER A 77 -3.13 -16.29 -14.46
C SER A 77 -3.04 -16.20 -15.98
N ILE A 78 -1.90 -15.78 -16.50
CA ILE A 78 -1.64 -15.63 -17.93
C ILE A 78 -0.26 -16.22 -18.22
N SER A 79 -0.21 -17.22 -19.10
CA SER A 79 1.06 -17.88 -19.41
C SER A 79 2.00 -17.03 -20.26
N ASN A 80 1.43 -16.22 -21.16
CA ASN A 80 2.18 -15.37 -22.08
C ASN A 80 1.38 -14.11 -22.46
N LEU A 81 1.71 -12.98 -21.82
CA LEU A 81 1.11 -11.66 -22.02
C LEU A 81 1.19 -11.17 -23.48
N PHE A 82 2.19 -11.59 -24.26
CA PHE A 82 2.30 -11.20 -25.67
C PHE A 82 1.31 -11.92 -26.60
N THR A 83 0.67 -12.98 -26.12
CA THR A 83 -0.28 -13.80 -26.90
C THR A 83 -1.70 -13.72 -26.38
N ASP A 84 -1.89 -13.23 -25.16
CA ASP A 84 -3.19 -13.11 -24.53
C ASP A 84 -3.98 -11.92 -25.08
N VAL A 85 -5.28 -12.14 -25.32
CA VAL A 85 -6.15 -11.21 -26.05
C VAL A 85 -6.31 -9.88 -25.32
N GLU A 86 -6.24 -9.86 -23.99
CA GLU A 86 -6.46 -8.66 -23.17
C GLU A 86 -5.18 -7.86 -22.93
N THR A 87 -4.01 -8.49 -23.11
CA THR A 87 -2.71 -7.94 -22.70
C THR A 87 -1.72 -7.71 -23.84
N LYS A 88 -1.87 -8.38 -24.99
CA LYS A 88 -0.92 -8.31 -26.12
C LYS A 88 -0.73 -6.90 -26.70
N ASP A 89 -1.78 -6.07 -26.69
CA ASP A 89 -1.77 -4.73 -27.30
C ASP A 89 -1.53 -3.61 -26.27
N ARG A 90 -1.11 -3.96 -25.04
CA ARG A 90 -0.91 -2.99 -23.95
C ARG A 90 0.55 -2.54 -23.84
N THR A 91 0.75 -1.24 -23.63
CA THR A 91 2.06 -0.61 -23.42
C THR A 91 2.85 -1.25 -22.26
N VAL A 92 2.16 -1.65 -21.19
CA VAL A 92 2.78 -2.27 -20.01
C VAL A 92 3.46 -3.60 -20.36
N THR A 93 2.89 -4.36 -21.30
CA THR A 93 3.41 -5.65 -21.75
C THR A 93 4.73 -5.47 -22.50
N GLU A 94 4.80 -4.47 -23.39
CA GLU A 94 6.03 -4.12 -24.11
C GLU A 94 7.11 -3.57 -23.18
N GLN A 95 6.72 -2.74 -22.19
CA GLN A 95 7.65 -2.11 -21.25
C GLN A 95 8.38 -3.13 -20.37
N PHE A 96 7.65 -4.08 -19.78
CA PHE A 96 8.26 -5.04 -18.86
C PHE A 96 8.88 -6.26 -19.56
N GLN A 97 8.50 -6.53 -20.82
CA GLN A 97 8.98 -7.70 -21.58
C GLN A 97 8.76 -9.04 -20.86
N VAL A 98 7.64 -9.13 -20.15
CA VAL A 98 7.24 -10.29 -19.35
C VAL A 98 6.28 -11.17 -20.15
N LYS A 99 6.39 -12.48 -19.99
CA LYS A 99 5.45 -13.45 -20.57
C LYS A 99 4.50 -13.97 -19.51
N ALA A 100 5.00 -14.61 -18.45
CA ALA A 100 4.14 -15.19 -17.44
C ALA A 100 3.74 -14.16 -16.38
N PHE A 101 2.46 -14.17 -16.01
CA PHE A 101 1.90 -13.35 -14.95
C PHE A 101 0.89 -14.15 -14.13
N LEU A 102 1.00 -14.06 -12.80
CA LEU A 102 -0.05 -14.50 -11.88
C LEU A 102 -0.22 -13.43 -10.81
N GLY A 103 -1.47 -13.00 -10.60
CA GLY A 103 -1.80 -12.05 -9.54
C GLY A 103 -3.04 -12.47 -8.77
N VAL A 104 -3.06 -12.11 -7.49
CA VAL A 104 -4.18 -12.31 -6.55
C VAL A 104 -4.45 -11.01 -5.79
N SER A 105 -5.73 -10.73 -5.49
CA SER A 105 -6.11 -9.51 -4.78
C SER A 105 -5.71 -9.55 -3.30
N LEU A 106 -5.32 -8.39 -2.77
CA LEU A 106 -5.13 -8.12 -1.35
C LEU A 106 -6.27 -7.24 -0.85
N TYR A 107 -6.72 -7.46 0.39
CA TYR A 107 -7.89 -6.79 0.94
C TYR A 107 -7.58 -6.06 2.24
N ARG A 108 -8.37 -5.01 2.47
CA ARG A 108 -8.48 -4.37 3.78
C ARG A 108 -9.53 -5.09 4.62
N LYS A 109 -9.53 -4.81 5.92
CA LYS A 109 -10.50 -5.35 6.90
C LYS A 109 -11.97 -5.13 6.53
N ASN A 110 -12.26 -4.01 5.87
CA ASN A 110 -13.61 -3.66 5.44
C ASN A 110 -14.05 -4.38 4.14
N GLY A 111 -13.23 -5.29 3.62
CA GLY A 111 -13.47 -6.03 2.39
C GLY A 111 -13.17 -5.25 1.11
N GLN A 112 -12.70 -4.00 1.20
CA GLN A 112 -12.30 -3.23 0.03
C GLN A 112 -10.94 -3.71 -0.50
N PRO A 113 -10.72 -3.71 -1.82
CA PRO A 113 -9.44 -4.09 -2.40
C PRO A 113 -8.36 -3.08 -1.97
N PHE A 114 -7.29 -3.61 -1.39
CA PHE A 114 -6.06 -2.86 -1.11
C PHE A 114 -5.20 -2.71 -2.36
N GLY A 115 -5.08 -3.80 -3.12
CA GLY A 115 -4.11 -3.94 -4.20
C GLY A 115 -3.93 -5.40 -4.59
N THR A 116 -2.73 -5.78 -5.03
CA THR A 116 -2.46 -7.13 -5.53
C THR A 116 -1.09 -7.65 -5.08
N LEU A 117 -1.01 -8.96 -4.84
CA LEU A 117 0.23 -9.72 -4.81
C LEU A 117 0.40 -10.38 -6.17
N CYS A 118 1.54 -10.15 -6.82
CA CYS A 118 1.78 -10.58 -8.19
C CYS A 118 3.15 -11.24 -8.35
N VAL A 119 3.25 -12.11 -9.35
CA VAL A 119 4.51 -12.68 -9.83
C VAL A 119 4.65 -12.52 -11.34
N MET A 120 5.89 -12.43 -11.79
CA MET A 120 6.25 -12.24 -13.19
C MET A 120 7.48 -13.05 -13.61
N ASP A 121 7.50 -13.45 -14.87
CA ASP A 121 8.65 -14.11 -15.51
C ASP A 121 8.75 -13.78 -17.00
N ARG A 122 9.98 -13.63 -17.51
CA ARG A 122 10.22 -13.42 -18.96
C ARG A 122 9.96 -14.69 -19.78
N GLY A 123 10.05 -15.86 -19.16
CA GLY A 123 9.65 -17.14 -19.73
C GLY A 123 8.14 -17.32 -19.70
N GLU A 124 7.64 -18.10 -20.66
CA GLU A 124 6.25 -18.55 -20.64
C GLU A 124 6.09 -19.66 -19.59
N LYS A 125 5.08 -19.54 -18.72
CA LYS A 125 4.84 -20.46 -17.60
C LYS A 125 3.35 -20.62 -17.33
N SER A 126 2.92 -21.85 -17.11
CA SER A 126 1.58 -22.15 -16.59
C SER A 126 1.67 -22.39 -15.09
N PHE A 127 0.73 -21.83 -14.34
CA PHE A 127 0.64 -22.03 -12.88
C PHE A 127 -0.39 -23.11 -12.55
N SER A 128 -0.02 -24.06 -11.69
CA SER A 128 -0.93 -25.10 -11.23
C SER A 128 -1.98 -24.54 -10.26
N ASN A 129 -3.09 -25.26 -10.06
CA ASN A 129 -4.08 -24.89 -9.04
C ASN A 129 -3.46 -24.83 -7.63
N GLU A 130 -2.51 -25.71 -7.32
CA GLU A 130 -1.79 -25.71 -6.04
C GLU A 130 -0.97 -24.43 -5.87
N GLN A 131 -0.28 -23.98 -6.92
CA GLN A 131 0.47 -22.72 -6.91
C GLN A 131 -0.44 -21.49 -6.79
N VAL A 132 -1.62 -21.53 -7.41
CA VAL A 132 -2.63 -20.48 -7.27
C VAL A 132 -3.17 -20.42 -5.83
N GLU A 133 -3.49 -21.55 -5.22
CA GLU A 133 -3.96 -21.61 -3.83
C GLU A 133 -2.86 -21.22 -2.84
N PHE A 134 -1.60 -21.57 -3.12
CA PHE A 134 -0.45 -21.08 -2.37
C PHE A 134 -0.37 -19.55 -2.41
N MET A 135 -0.48 -18.94 -3.60
CA MET A 135 -0.49 -17.47 -3.75
C MET A 135 -1.65 -16.82 -2.99
N LYS A 136 -2.86 -17.39 -3.04
CA LYS A 136 -4.01 -16.91 -2.26
C LYS A 136 -3.77 -16.99 -0.75
N THR A 137 -3.14 -18.06 -0.29
CA THR A 137 -2.81 -18.24 1.13
C THR A 137 -1.83 -17.17 1.60
N VAL A 138 -0.78 -16.91 0.81
CA VAL A 138 0.19 -15.84 1.10
C VAL A 138 -0.47 -14.47 1.06
N ALA A 139 -1.35 -14.22 0.09
CA ALA A 139 -2.12 -12.98 0.01
C ALA A 139 -3.03 -12.76 1.23
N GLY A 140 -3.59 -13.83 1.80
CA GLY A 140 -4.33 -13.76 3.06
C GLY A 140 -3.45 -13.30 4.23
N VAL A 141 -2.25 -13.85 4.36
CA VAL A 141 -1.27 -13.43 5.39
C VAL A 141 -0.89 -11.96 5.22
N LEU A 142 -0.59 -11.53 3.99
CA LEU A 142 -0.24 -10.13 3.71
C LEU A 142 -1.43 -9.18 3.92
N SER A 143 -2.66 -9.61 3.64
CA SER A 143 -3.86 -8.83 3.95
C SER A 143 -4.00 -8.60 5.46
N TYR A 144 -3.73 -9.60 6.31
CA TYR A 144 -3.69 -9.37 7.76
C TYR A 144 -2.61 -8.38 8.20
N MET A 145 -1.46 -8.33 7.52
CA MET A 145 -0.42 -7.32 7.79
C MET A 145 -0.86 -5.91 7.38
N ILE A 146 -1.58 -5.77 6.26
CA ILE A 146 -2.21 -4.51 5.85
C ILE A 146 -3.17 -4.03 6.94
N GLU A 147 -4.04 -4.91 7.44
CA GLU A 147 -4.98 -4.56 8.51
C GLU A 147 -4.26 -4.13 9.79
N LEU A 148 -3.14 -4.79 10.12
CA LEU A 148 -2.33 -4.45 11.29
C LEU A 148 -1.69 -3.06 11.14
N ASP A 149 -1.10 -2.78 9.98
CA ASP A 149 -0.48 -1.49 9.70
C ASP A 149 -1.52 -0.34 9.71
N GLU A 150 -2.67 -0.53 9.04
CA GLU A 150 -3.76 0.46 9.05
C GLU A 150 -4.30 0.70 10.47
N ALA A 151 -4.45 -0.36 11.29
CA ALA A 151 -4.86 -0.22 12.69
C ALA A 151 -3.81 0.53 13.54
N TYR A 152 -2.52 0.30 13.31
CA TYR A 152 -1.45 1.04 13.98
C TYR A 152 -1.42 2.52 13.56
N GLU A 153 -1.66 2.81 12.29
CA GLU A 153 -1.79 4.19 11.79
C GLU A 153 -3.00 4.91 12.42
N ASP A 154 -4.16 4.25 12.46
CA ASP A 154 -5.36 4.78 13.13
C ASP A 154 -5.09 5.07 14.60
N MET A 155 -4.41 4.16 15.32
CA MET A 155 -4.02 4.38 16.71
C MET A 155 -3.04 5.55 16.87
N LYS A 156 -2.10 5.76 15.93
CA LYS A 156 -1.20 6.92 15.94
C LYS A 156 -1.98 8.21 15.74
N LEU A 157 -2.90 8.26 14.78
CA LEU A 157 -3.78 9.40 14.54
C LEU A 157 -4.69 9.70 15.76
N LEU A 158 -5.15 8.68 16.47
CA LEU A 158 -5.88 8.89 17.73
C LEU A 158 -4.98 9.42 18.86
N SER A 159 -3.67 9.22 18.76
CA SER A 159 -2.68 9.68 19.75
C SER A 159 -2.14 11.09 19.47
N ALA A 160 -2.22 11.56 18.22
CA ALA A 160 -1.92 12.92 17.78
C ALA A 160 -3.22 13.65 17.41
N PRO A 161 -3.67 14.61 18.22
CA PRO A 161 -5.10 14.86 18.32
C PRO A 161 -5.62 15.89 17.31
N ILE A 162 -5.34 15.78 16.01
CA ILE A 162 -5.84 16.73 15.01
C ILE A 162 -7.24 16.31 14.54
N ILE A 163 -8.25 17.01 15.02
CA ILE A 163 -9.66 16.80 14.69
C ILE A 163 -10.08 17.83 13.63
N PRO A 164 -10.21 17.47 12.35
CA PRO A 164 -10.78 18.38 11.34
C PRO A 164 -12.25 18.68 11.66
N VAL A 165 -12.61 19.96 11.66
CA VAL A 165 -13.97 20.46 11.89
C VAL A 165 -14.59 20.97 10.59
N SER A 166 -13.79 21.52 9.67
CA SER A 166 -14.18 21.89 8.30
C SER A 166 -12.95 21.95 7.38
N ASP A 167 -13.16 22.22 6.09
CA ASP A 167 -12.08 22.35 5.08
C ASP A 167 -11.03 23.42 5.41
N GLN A 168 -11.34 24.34 6.32
CA GLN A 168 -10.46 25.42 6.75
C GLN A 168 -10.08 25.34 8.23
N LEU A 169 -10.71 24.45 9.00
CA LEU A 169 -10.60 24.39 10.45
C LEU A 169 -10.30 22.96 10.92
N ALA A 170 -9.20 22.78 11.61
CA ALA A 170 -8.94 21.60 12.45
C ALA A 170 -8.82 21.97 13.94
N VAL A 171 -8.61 21.01 14.82
CA VAL A 171 -8.36 21.27 16.25
C VAL A 171 -7.33 20.26 16.74
N LEU A 172 -6.18 20.71 17.23
CA LEU A 172 -5.20 19.82 17.86
C LEU A 172 -5.51 19.67 19.37
N ALA A 173 -6.27 18.65 19.76
CA ALA A 173 -6.76 18.42 21.12
C ALA A 173 -5.75 17.69 22.03
N LEU A 174 -4.75 18.41 22.55
CA LEU A 174 -3.72 17.81 23.42
C LEU A 174 -4.30 17.37 24.78
N GLN A 175 -4.28 16.06 25.06
CA GLN A 175 -4.73 15.48 26.33
C GLN A 175 -3.64 14.62 27.01
N GLY A 176 -3.46 14.78 28.32
CA GLY A 176 -2.51 14.00 29.14
C GLY A 176 -1.08 14.58 29.16
N ASN A 177 -0.14 13.87 29.81
CA ASN A 177 1.25 14.34 29.88
C ASN A 177 1.93 14.21 28.51
N ILE A 178 2.73 15.23 28.17
CA ILE A 178 3.56 15.29 26.97
C ILE A 178 4.99 14.98 27.42
N ASN A 179 5.56 13.89 26.91
CA ASN A 179 6.97 13.54 27.07
C ASN A 179 7.70 13.81 25.75
N GLU A 180 9.04 13.76 25.74
CA GLU A 180 9.86 14.09 24.55
C GLU A 180 9.44 13.30 23.30
N LYS A 181 9.16 11.99 23.46
CA LYS A 181 8.70 11.14 22.35
C LYS A 181 7.37 11.65 21.77
N ARG A 182 6.43 12.02 22.64
CA ARG A 182 5.10 12.51 22.25
C ARG A 182 5.15 13.94 21.69
N GLU A 183 6.03 14.79 22.21
CA GLU A 183 6.27 16.13 21.68
C GLU A 183 6.72 16.08 20.22
N LEU A 184 7.75 15.27 19.94
CA LEU A 184 8.26 15.10 18.57
C LEU A 184 7.18 14.58 17.63
N MET A 185 6.41 13.59 18.07
CA MET A 185 5.29 13.04 17.31
C MET A 185 4.20 14.08 17.02
N ILE A 186 3.78 14.86 18.02
CA ILE A 186 2.79 15.94 17.84
C ILE A 186 3.26 16.96 16.81
N ILE A 187 4.53 17.39 16.90
CA ILE A 187 5.10 18.38 15.98
C ILE A 187 5.17 17.81 14.57
N GLU A 188 5.73 16.61 14.40
CA GLU A 188 5.90 15.96 13.10
C GLU A 188 4.55 15.73 12.41
N GLU A 189 3.55 15.22 13.14
CA GLU A 189 2.22 14.98 12.59
C GLU A 189 1.46 16.27 12.28
N THR A 190 1.58 17.30 13.13
CA THR A 190 0.98 18.62 12.86
C THR A 190 1.57 19.24 11.61
N LEU A 191 2.90 19.22 11.46
CA LEU A 191 3.57 19.76 10.28
C LEU A 191 3.22 18.97 9.02
N THR A 192 3.17 17.64 9.11
CA THR A 192 2.81 16.76 7.98
C THR A 192 1.38 16.98 7.53
N TYR A 193 0.43 17.07 8.47
CA TYR A 193 -0.97 17.38 8.19
C TYR A 193 -1.11 18.72 7.48
N VAL A 194 -0.43 19.76 7.98
CA VAL A 194 -0.45 21.10 7.38
C VAL A 194 0.16 21.12 5.98
N ALA A 195 1.27 20.42 5.77
CA ALA A 195 1.93 20.34 4.47
C ALA A 195 1.04 19.70 3.39
N ARG A 196 0.22 18.71 3.77
CA ARG A 196 -0.70 18.04 2.83
C ARG A 196 -1.87 18.93 2.40
N GLN A 197 -2.35 19.84 3.24
CA GLN A 197 -3.52 20.68 2.96
C GLN A 197 -3.25 21.98 2.17
N LYS A 198 -2.00 22.25 1.76
CA LYS A 198 -1.56 23.35 0.86
C LYS A 198 -1.92 24.81 1.26
N SER A 199 -2.79 25.08 2.23
CA SER A 199 -3.15 26.45 2.66
C SER A 199 -3.76 26.47 4.07
N ILE A 200 -2.93 26.67 5.10
CA ILE A 200 -3.41 26.89 6.48
C ILE A 200 -2.67 28.09 7.09
N HIS A 201 -3.39 29.04 7.68
CA HIS A 201 -2.85 30.11 8.52
C HIS A 201 -2.98 29.73 10.00
N CYS A 202 -1.88 29.73 10.76
CA CYS A 202 -1.86 29.36 12.17
C CYS A 202 -2.10 30.58 13.07
N HIS A 203 -3.25 30.66 13.73
CA HIS A 203 -3.51 31.73 14.71
C HIS A 203 -4.14 31.24 16.02
N ARG A 204 -3.46 31.67 17.10
CA ARG A 204 -3.91 31.80 18.50
C ARG A 204 -3.99 30.53 19.34
N LEU A 205 -3.18 30.52 20.40
CA LEU A 205 -3.27 29.62 21.56
C LEU A 205 -4.41 30.06 22.48
N VAL A 206 -5.34 29.15 22.79
CA VAL A 206 -6.26 29.31 23.92
C VAL A 206 -5.99 28.18 24.92
N ALA A 207 -5.28 28.52 26.00
CA ALA A 207 -5.07 27.62 27.12
C ALA A 207 -6.27 27.74 28.08
N ASN A 208 -6.96 26.62 28.34
CA ASN A 208 -7.98 26.56 29.39
C ASN A 208 -7.38 25.85 30.61
N GLU A 209 -7.00 26.63 31.64
CA GLU A 209 -6.34 26.14 32.86
C GLU A 209 -7.21 25.15 33.65
N SER A 210 -8.53 25.16 33.44
CA SER A 210 -9.47 24.31 34.17
C SER A 210 -9.47 22.84 33.73
N ASN A 211 -9.04 22.54 32.49
CA ASN A 211 -9.21 21.20 31.90
C ASN A 211 -7.95 20.64 31.22
N ARG A 212 -6.79 21.31 31.35
CA ARG A 212 -5.51 20.94 30.68
C ARG A 212 -5.71 20.55 29.21
N SER A 213 -6.50 21.33 28.47
CA SER A 213 -6.73 21.13 27.04
C SER A 213 -6.28 22.38 26.30
N ILE A 214 -5.50 22.19 25.23
CA ILE A 214 -5.15 23.26 24.29
C ILE A 214 -6.03 23.07 23.07
N VAL A 215 -6.80 24.09 22.70
CA VAL A 215 -7.65 24.10 21.50
C VAL A 215 -6.97 24.98 20.46
N TYR A 216 -6.67 24.40 19.30
CA TYR A 216 -6.19 25.14 18.14
C TYR A 216 -7.38 25.42 17.22
N THR A 217 -7.43 26.62 16.67
CA THR A 217 -8.41 27.01 15.65
C THR A 217 -7.64 27.39 14.40
N PHE A 218 -7.97 26.76 13.27
CA PHE A 218 -7.48 27.08 11.93
C PHE A 218 -8.62 27.75 11.16
N THR A 219 -8.32 28.78 10.38
CA THR A 219 -9.27 29.48 9.48
C THR A 219 -8.60 29.71 8.16
#